data_AF-A0A1F9UYD1-F1
#
_entry.id   AF-A0A1F9UYD1-F1
#
_cell.length_a   1.000
_cell.length_b   1.000
_cell.length_c   1.000
_cell.angle_alpha   90.00
_cell.angle_beta   90.00
_cell.angle_gamma   90.00
#
_symmetry.space_group_name_H-M   'P 1'
#
loop_
_entity.id
_entity.type
_entity.pdbx_description
1 polymer ?
#
loop_
_entity_poly.entity_id
_entity_poly.type
_entity_poly.pdbx_seq_one_letter_code
_entity_poly.pdbx_strand_id
1 'polypeptide(L)'
;MMTNLFLAAWAAFAVPAAAAPDDATSQQIVDYALRTPTADMDPKLANAFLDLDLENLPKKKKAKAVAKKLELQTLLKISQGKKKGGLRWPTPEGCKPTIYGPGDEGALAMAGFAEIAEDEEGFLEEKTKCTELELCCEFSLTLLVTPRQKGLPTKRYFLHANDPINALLAEYRNRNAGGQTKFFGGGVFSCNH
;
A
#
# COMPACT_ATOMS: atom_id res chain seq x y z
N MET A 1 -9.49 -66.89 4.66
CA MET A 1 -8.62 -65.70 4.46
C MET A 1 -8.88 -65.16 3.06
N MET A 2 -9.65 -64.07 2.95
CA MET A 2 -9.84 -63.34 1.68
C MET A 2 -9.96 -61.86 2.03
N THR A 3 -8.90 -61.12 1.70
CA THR A 3 -8.68 -59.71 1.96
C THR A 3 -9.36 -58.91 0.85
N ASN A 4 -10.44 -58.19 1.16
CA ASN A 4 -11.03 -57.21 0.22
C ASN A 4 -10.38 -55.84 0.46
N LEU A 5 -9.59 -55.40 -0.52
CA LEU A 5 -9.07 -54.03 -0.62
C LEU A 5 -10.22 -53.08 -0.96
N PHE A 6 -10.53 -52.14 -0.05
CA PHE A 6 -11.31 -50.95 -0.38
C PHE A 6 -10.37 -49.87 -0.93
N LEU A 7 -10.45 -49.62 -2.24
CA LEU A 7 -9.92 -48.42 -2.88
C LEU A 7 -10.83 -47.24 -2.53
N ALA A 8 -10.41 -46.41 -1.58
CA ALA A 8 -11.03 -45.12 -1.33
C ALA A 8 -10.66 -44.15 -2.45
N ALA A 9 -11.61 -43.93 -3.37
CA ALA A 9 -11.52 -42.87 -4.36
C ALA A 9 -11.62 -41.51 -3.65
N TRP A 10 -10.48 -40.84 -3.48
CA TRP A 10 -10.42 -39.44 -3.09
C TRP A 10 -10.89 -38.60 -4.29
N ALA A 11 -12.17 -38.25 -4.32
CA ALA A 11 -12.68 -37.22 -5.19
C ALA A 11 -12.11 -35.88 -4.72
N ALA A 12 -11.08 -35.40 -5.39
CA ALA A 12 -10.62 -34.03 -5.25
C ALA A 12 -11.77 -33.10 -5.66
N PHE A 13 -12.40 -32.47 -4.68
CA PHE A 13 -13.26 -31.31 -4.91
C PHE A 13 -12.38 -30.19 -5.47
N ALA A 14 -12.25 -30.14 -6.79
CA ALA A 14 -11.80 -28.96 -7.49
C ALA A 14 -12.86 -27.89 -7.25
N VAL A 15 -12.62 -27.02 -6.27
CA VAL A 15 -13.35 -25.76 -6.14
C VAL A 15 -13.19 -25.05 -7.48
N PRO A 16 -14.28 -24.72 -8.20
CA PRO A 16 -14.16 -24.00 -9.45
C PRO A 16 -13.46 -22.68 -9.15
N ALA A 17 -12.25 -22.52 -9.69
CA ALA A 17 -11.59 -21.22 -9.73
C ALA A 17 -12.59 -20.27 -10.40
N ALA A 18 -13.04 -19.24 -9.68
CA ALA A 18 -13.92 -18.24 -10.24
C ALA A 18 -13.29 -17.76 -11.55
N ALA A 19 -13.97 -17.99 -12.67
CA ALA A 19 -13.43 -17.65 -13.98
C ALA A 19 -13.07 -16.16 -13.97
N ALA A 20 -11.84 -15.85 -14.39
CA ALA A 20 -11.41 -14.47 -14.54
C ALA A 20 -12.43 -13.74 -15.44
N PRO A 21 -12.81 -12.49 -15.10
CA PRO A 21 -13.75 -11.74 -15.91
C PRO A 21 -13.25 -11.62 -17.35
N ASP A 22 -14.15 -11.68 -18.33
CA ASP A 22 -13.79 -11.47 -19.72
C ASP A 22 -13.24 -10.05 -19.96
N ASP A 23 -12.60 -9.83 -21.11
CA ASP A 23 -11.94 -8.56 -21.42
C ASP A 23 -12.90 -7.36 -21.40
N ALA A 24 -14.15 -7.57 -21.82
CA ALA A 24 -15.18 -6.52 -21.84
C ALA A 24 -15.57 -6.11 -20.42
N THR A 25 -15.82 -7.07 -19.54
CA THR A 25 -16.14 -6.87 -18.13
C THR A 25 -14.95 -6.22 -17.40
N SER A 26 -13.74 -6.70 -17.67
CA SER A 26 -12.51 -6.13 -17.11
C SER A 26 -12.34 -4.65 -17.48
N GLN A 27 -12.61 -4.29 -18.75
CA GLN A 27 -12.57 -2.89 -19.19
C GLN A 27 -13.65 -2.03 -18.52
N GLN A 28 -14.86 -2.57 -18.31
CA GLN A 28 -15.93 -1.85 -17.61
C GLN A 28 -15.58 -1.58 -16.15
N ILE A 29 -15.02 -2.58 -15.44
CA ILE A 29 -14.57 -2.42 -14.06
C ILE A 29 -13.46 -1.37 -13.98
N VAL A 30 -12.50 -1.38 -14.91
CA VAL A 30 -11.44 -0.37 -14.99
C VAL A 30 -12.02 1.02 -15.25
N ASP A 31 -12.94 1.16 -16.21
CA ASP A 31 -13.54 2.46 -16.54
C ASP A 31 -14.38 3.01 -15.38
N TYR A 32 -15.09 2.13 -14.67
CA TYR A 32 -15.80 2.49 -13.44
C TYR A 32 -14.81 3.00 -12.38
N ALA A 33 -13.76 2.23 -12.08
CA ALA A 33 -12.77 2.57 -11.06
C ALA A 33 -12.02 3.88 -11.37
N LEU A 34 -11.76 4.16 -12.66
CA LEU A 34 -11.07 5.37 -13.08
C LEU A 34 -11.95 6.63 -13.08
N ARG A 35 -13.28 6.47 -13.14
CA ARG A 35 -14.23 7.59 -13.16
C ARG A 35 -14.83 7.90 -11.78
N THR A 36 -14.89 6.90 -10.91
CA THR A 36 -15.57 7.02 -9.61
C THR A 36 -14.57 7.47 -8.54
N PRO A 37 -14.85 8.54 -7.78
CA PRO A 37 -14.06 8.90 -6.60
C PRO A 37 -14.01 7.73 -5.61
N THR A 38 -12.86 7.51 -4.97
CA THR A 38 -12.66 6.36 -4.06
C THR A 38 -13.71 6.28 -2.94
N ALA A 39 -14.13 7.43 -2.42
CA ALA A 39 -15.13 7.52 -1.36
C ALA A 39 -16.52 7.01 -1.79
N ASP A 40 -16.82 7.04 -3.08
CA ASP A 40 -18.12 6.70 -3.66
C ASP A 40 -18.12 5.32 -4.35
N MET A 41 -16.98 4.61 -4.32
CA MET A 41 -16.87 3.30 -4.96
C MET A 41 -17.66 2.23 -4.21
N ASP A 42 -18.39 1.40 -4.96
CA ASP A 42 -19.00 0.19 -4.41
C ASP A 42 -17.89 -0.78 -3.95
N PRO A 43 -17.95 -1.30 -2.70
CA PRO A 43 -16.90 -2.17 -2.18
C PRO A 43 -16.68 -3.46 -2.99
N LYS A 44 -17.73 -4.04 -3.61
CA LYS A 44 -17.58 -5.25 -4.41
C LYS A 44 -16.85 -4.95 -5.70
N LEU A 45 -17.19 -3.84 -6.37
CA LEU A 45 -16.51 -3.41 -7.59
C LEU A 45 -15.07 -2.94 -7.32
N ALA A 46 -14.81 -2.31 -6.18
CA ALA A 46 -13.45 -1.95 -5.76
C ALA A 46 -12.57 -3.19 -5.55
N ASN A 47 -13.10 -4.22 -4.87
CA ASN A 47 -12.38 -5.49 -4.70
C ASN A 47 -12.17 -6.20 -6.04
N ALA A 48 -13.19 -6.26 -6.90
CA ALA A 48 -13.05 -6.82 -8.23
C ALA A 48 -11.95 -6.12 -9.03
N PHE A 49 -11.86 -4.78 -8.96
CA PHE A 49 -10.79 -4.02 -9.60
C PHE A 49 -9.40 -4.31 -9.01
N LEU A 50 -9.29 -4.50 -7.70
CA LEU A 50 -8.03 -4.88 -7.05
C LEU A 50 -7.54 -6.27 -7.48
N ASP A 51 -8.46 -7.18 -7.81
CA ASP A 51 -8.13 -8.53 -8.27
C ASP A 51 -7.82 -8.61 -9.78
N LEU A 52 -8.12 -7.55 -10.55
CA LEU A 52 -7.86 -7.54 -11.99
C LEU A 52 -6.38 -7.53 -12.34
N ASP A 53 -6.04 -8.31 -13.37
CA ASP A 53 -4.79 -8.18 -14.10
C ASP A 53 -4.85 -6.97 -15.05
N LEU A 54 -3.89 -6.07 -14.89
CA LEU A 54 -3.80 -4.82 -15.66
C LEU A 54 -2.81 -4.94 -16.84
N GLU A 55 -2.22 -6.12 -17.08
CA GLU A 55 -1.18 -6.31 -18.09
C GLU A 55 -1.66 -5.95 -19.50
N ASN A 56 -2.87 -6.41 -19.86
CA ASN A 56 -3.47 -6.28 -21.19
C ASN A 56 -4.17 -4.95 -21.45
N LEU A 57 -4.13 -4.01 -20.50
CA LEU A 57 -4.76 -2.70 -20.68
C LEU A 57 -4.00 -1.80 -21.68
N PRO A 58 -4.72 -0.96 -22.46
CA PRO A 58 -4.09 0.05 -23.29
C PRO A 58 -3.17 0.96 -22.46
N LYS A 59 -1.96 1.25 -22.95
CA LYS A 59 -0.92 2.02 -22.22
C LYS A 59 -1.45 3.27 -21.49
N LYS A 60 -2.33 4.04 -22.16
CA LYS A 60 -2.93 5.27 -21.58
C LYS A 60 -3.82 4.99 -20.37
N LYS A 61 -4.59 3.89 -20.37
CA LYS A 61 -5.44 3.48 -19.24
C LYS A 61 -4.63 2.74 -18.18
N LYS A 62 -3.64 1.94 -18.59
CA LYS A 62 -2.80 1.13 -17.71
C LYS A 62 -2.13 1.97 -16.62
N ALA A 63 -1.47 3.09 -16.98
CA ALA A 63 -0.82 3.95 -15.99
C ALA A 63 -1.80 4.49 -14.92
N LYS A 64 -2.98 4.95 -15.35
CA LYS A 64 -4.02 5.43 -14.43
C LYS A 64 -4.59 4.30 -13.58
N ALA A 65 -4.80 3.12 -14.16
CA ALA A 65 -5.33 1.96 -13.46
C ALA A 65 -4.32 1.45 -12.41
N VAL A 66 -3.02 1.43 -12.73
CA VAL A 66 -1.96 1.09 -11.78
C VAL A 66 -1.94 2.07 -10.61
N ALA A 67 -1.97 3.38 -10.89
CA ALA A 67 -2.03 4.40 -9.83
C ALA A 67 -3.30 4.27 -8.98
N LYS A 68 -4.46 4.00 -9.60
CA LYS A 68 -5.72 3.78 -8.88
C LYS A 68 -5.69 2.53 -8.00
N LYS A 69 -5.10 1.45 -8.51
CA LYS A 69 -4.93 0.20 -7.76
C LYS A 69 -4.02 0.41 -6.56
N LEU A 70 -2.93 1.16 -6.74
CA LEU A 70 -2.03 1.57 -5.66
C LEU A 70 -2.77 2.42 -4.60
N GLU A 71 -3.50 3.45 -5.01
CA GLU A 71 -4.32 4.29 -4.11
C GLU A 71 -5.24 3.42 -3.23
N LEU A 72 -6.00 2.51 -3.85
CA LEU A 72 -6.94 1.64 -3.14
C LEU A 72 -6.24 0.68 -2.18
N GLN A 73 -5.15 0.05 -2.60
CA GLN A 73 -4.34 -0.82 -1.74
C GLN A 73 -3.80 -0.07 -0.52
N THR A 74 -3.29 1.15 -0.73
CA THR A 74 -2.78 1.99 0.35
C THR A 74 -3.88 2.45 1.29
N LEU A 75 -5.05 2.82 0.78
CA LEU A 75 -6.19 3.21 1.64
C LEU A 75 -6.74 2.03 2.43
N LEU A 76 -6.79 0.83 1.84
CA LEU A 76 -7.13 -0.39 2.57
C LEU A 76 -6.14 -0.65 3.70
N LYS A 77 -4.83 -0.52 3.41
CA LYS A 77 -3.77 -0.65 4.42
C LYS A 77 -3.92 0.38 5.53
N ILE A 78 -4.12 1.66 5.20
CA ILE A 78 -4.34 2.73 6.18
C ILE A 78 -5.58 2.44 7.02
N SER A 79 -6.67 1.96 6.42
CA SER A 79 -7.91 1.60 7.12
C SER A 79 -7.70 0.44 8.09
N GLN A 80 -7.05 -0.64 7.64
CA GLN A 80 -6.64 -1.76 8.50
C GLN A 80 -5.72 -1.26 9.62
N GLY A 81 -4.81 -0.35 9.30
CA GLY A 81 -3.95 0.32 10.25
C GLY A 81 -4.76 1.05 11.32
N LYS A 82 -5.71 1.90 10.94
CA LYS A 82 -6.58 2.62 11.89
C LYS A 82 -7.33 1.67 12.82
N LYS A 83 -7.75 0.49 12.34
CA LYS A 83 -8.39 -0.54 13.16
C LYS A 83 -7.46 -1.16 14.21
N LYS A 84 -6.17 -1.34 13.92
CA LYS A 84 -5.19 -1.81 14.91
C LYS A 84 -4.85 -0.71 15.96
N GLY A 85 -5.16 0.56 15.70
CA GLY A 85 -4.84 1.68 16.57
C GLY A 85 -3.48 2.33 16.28
N GLY A 86 -3.02 3.21 17.18
CA GLY A 86 -1.73 3.89 17.06
C GLY A 86 -0.53 3.03 17.45
N LEU A 87 -0.72 2.12 18.41
CA LEU A 87 0.28 1.13 18.79
C LEU A 87 0.27 -0.04 17.77
N ARG A 88 1.42 -0.29 17.15
CA ARG A 88 1.66 -1.33 16.16
C ARG A 88 2.44 -2.47 16.80
N TRP A 89 2.14 -3.68 16.34
CA TRP A 89 2.87 -4.90 16.66
C TRP A 89 3.40 -5.50 15.37
N PRO A 90 4.56 -5.04 14.88
CA PRO A 90 5.10 -5.52 13.62
C PRO A 90 5.39 -7.01 13.72
N THR A 91 4.91 -7.77 12.74
CA THR A 91 5.31 -9.17 12.60
C THR A 91 6.51 -9.22 11.65
N PRO A 92 7.70 -9.61 12.11
CA PRO A 92 8.90 -9.68 11.25
C PRO A 92 8.75 -10.71 10.12
N GLU A 93 7.85 -11.69 10.28
CA GLU A 93 7.56 -12.71 9.28
C GLU A 93 6.49 -12.20 8.30
N GLY A 94 6.89 -11.94 7.05
CA GLY A 94 5.96 -11.75 5.94
C GLY A 94 5.82 -10.34 5.39
N CYS A 95 6.47 -9.33 5.99
CA CYS A 95 6.50 -8.02 5.37
C CYS A 95 7.52 -7.97 4.23
N LYS A 96 7.02 -7.75 3.01
CA LYS A 96 7.82 -7.49 1.82
C LYS A 96 7.39 -6.14 1.25
N PRO A 97 8.07 -5.03 1.60
CA PRO A 97 7.71 -3.73 1.09
C PRO A 97 7.87 -3.73 -0.43
N THR A 98 6.92 -3.10 -1.11
CA THR A 98 7.05 -2.85 -2.54
C THR A 98 8.07 -1.74 -2.74
N ILE A 99 9.18 -2.07 -3.40
CA ILE A 99 10.22 -1.10 -3.77
C ILE A 99 9.96 -0.66 -5.21
N TYR A 100 9.82 0.64 -5.39
CA TYR A 100 9.56 1.26 -6.69
C TYR A 100 10.87 1.66 -7.37
N GLY A 101 10.86 1.67 -8.69
CA GLY A 101 12.01 2.00 -9.52
C GLY A 101 11.92 3.38 -10.18
N PRO A 102 12.90 3.71 -11.03
CA PRO A 102 12.87 4.94 -11.82
C PRO A 102 11.64 4.98 -12.74
N GLY A 103 10.90 6.08 -12.72
CA GLY A 103 9.70 6.29 -13.54
C GLY A 103 8.38 6.02 -12.82
N ASP A 104 8.42 5.45 -11.62
CA ASP A 104 7.24 5.20 -10.79
C ASP A 104 6.78 6.44 -10.01
N GLU A 105 7.56 7.53 -10.00
CA GLU A 105 7.22 8.79 -9.30
C GLU A 105 5.84 9.31 -9.69
N GLY A 106 5.52 9.25 -10.98
CA GLY A 106 4.24 9.72 -11.50
C GLY A 106 3.07 8.88 -10.98
N ALA A 107 3.25 7.56 -10.86
CA ALA A 107 2.24 6.67 -10.32
C ALA A 107 2.02 6.90 -8.82
N LEU A 108 3.10 7.09 -8.06
CA LEU A 108 3.06 7.45 -6.64
C LEU A 108 2.33 8.78 -6.43
N ALA A 109 2.70 9.82 -7.16
CA ALA A 109 2.05 11.13 -7.06
C ALA A 109 0.55 11.07 -7.41
N MET A 110 0.18 10.36 -8.48
CA MET A 110 -1.23 10.15 -8.85
C MET A 110 -2.00 9.36 -7.80
N ALA A 111 -1.34 8.45 -7.08
CA ALA A 111 -1.93 7.67 -6.00
C ALA A 111 -1.99 8.43 -4.66
N GLY A 112 -1.61 9.71 -4.61
CA GLY A 112 -1.71 10.54 -3.41
C GLY A 112 -0.51 10.48 -2.47
N PHE A 113 0.62 9.97 -2.95
CA PHE A 113 1.89 10.01 -2.22
C PHE A 113 2.60 11.35 -2.41
N ALA A 114 3.20 11.83 -1.33
CA ALA A 114 4.11 12.96 -1.33
C ALA A 114 5.50 12.50 -0.92
N GLU A 115 6.52 13.07 -1.55
CA GLU A 115 7.90 12.85 -1.12
C GLU A 115 8.13 13.48 0.26
N ILE A 116 8.87 12.77 1.10
CA ILE A 116 9.35 13.24 2.39
C ILE A 116 10.88 13.23 2.36
N ALA A 117 11.50 14.14 3.09
CA ALA A 117 12.96 14.20 3.16
C ALA A 117 13.55 13.10 4.06
N GLU A 118 14.84 12.82 3.92
CA GLU A 118 15.52 11.75 4.66
C GLU A 118 15.56 12.04 6.18
N ASP A 119 15.68 13.31 6.57
CA ASP A 119 15.57 13.76 7.96
C ASP A 119 14.15 13.63 8.52
N GLU A 120 13.13 13.80 7.68
CA GLU A 120 11.73 13.54 8.04
C GLU A 120 11.46 12.07 8.28
N GLU A 121 12.05 11.18 7.48
CA GLU A 121 11.98 9.73 7.70
C GLU A 121 12.69 9.32 8.99
N GLY A 122 13.91 9.80 9.22
CA GLY A 122 14.63 9.53 10.47
C GLY A 122 13.88 10.04 11.71
N PHE A 123 13.18 11.17 11.58
CA PHE A 123 12.28 11.66 12.63
C PHE A 123 11.10 10.72 12.88
N LEU A 124 10.51 10.14 11.83
CA LEU A 124 9.44 9.15 11.96
C LEU A 124 9.94 7.90 12.68
N GLU A 125 11.10 7.35 12.33
CA GLU A 125 11.68 6.21 13.04
C GLU A 125 11.90 6.52 14.53
N GLU A 126 12.48 7.70 14.85
CA GLU A 126 12.74 8.12 16.23
C GLU A 126 11.45 8.21 17.06
N LYS A 127 10.40 8.84 16.49
CA LYS A 127 9.13 9.06 17.20
C LYS A 127 8.29 7.81 17.30
N THR A 128 8.27 7.01 16.25
CA THR A 128 7.45 5.80 16.22
C THR A 128 8.16 4.58 16.79
N LYS A 129 9.48 4.61 17.01
CA LYS A 129 10.27 3.41 17.36
C LYS A 129 10.14 2.29 16.31
N CYS A 130 9.62 2.60 15.13
CA CYS A 130 9.53 1.68 14.01
C CYS A 130 10.80 1.78 13.17
N THR A 131 11.25 0.67 12.61
CA THR A 131 12.30 0.67 11.57
C THR A 131 11.73 1.09 10.20
N GLU A 132 12.59 1.47 9.24
CA GLU A 132 12.23 1.81 7.84
C GLU A 132 11.33 0.73 7.24
N LEU A 133 11.69 -0.54 7.49
CA LEU A 133 10.92 -1.69 7.04
C LEU A 133 9.52 -1.68 7.67
N GLU A 134 9.43 -1.55 8.99
CA GLU A 134 8.15 -1.54 9.72
C GLU A 134 7.26 -0.36 9.34
N LEU A 135 7.84 0.82 9.09
CA LEU A 135 7.13 1.95 8.52
C LEU A 135 6.54 1.60 7.15
N CYS A 136 7.27 0.84 6.33
CA CYS A 136 6.75 0.33 5.07
C CYS A 136 5.74 -0.82 5.24
N CYS A 137 5.67 -1.48 6.39
CA CYS A 137 4.75 -2.60 6.64
C CYS A 137 3.43 -2.16 7.27
N GLU A 138 3.52 -1.35 8.32
CA GLU A 138 2.41 -0.95 9.18
C GLU A 138 1.79 0.38 8.76
N PHE A 139 2.57 1.21 8.09
CA PHE A 139 2.15 2.50 7.55
C PHE A 139 2.36 2.54 6.04
N SER A 140 2.04 3.65 5.40
CA SER A 140 2.12 3.80 3.95
C SER A 140 3.51 4.21 3.44
N LEU A 141 4.55 4.19 4.28
CA LEU A 141 5.89 4.54 3.81
C LEU A 141 6.26 3.65 2.61
N THR A 142 6.76 4.28 1.57
CA THR A 142 7.09 3.64 0.31
C THR A 142 8.43 4.15 -0.17
N LEU A 143 9.27 3.22 -0.65
CA LEU A 143 10.63 3.51 -1.09
C LEU A 143 10.70 3.51 -2.61
N LEU A 144 11.28 4.56 -3.17
CA LEU A 144 11.72 4.58 -4.56
C LEU A 144 13.25 4.52 -4.58
N VAL A 145 13.79 3.48 -5.23
CA VAL A 145 15.23 3.22 -5.30
C VAL A 145 15.71 3.46 -6.72
N THR A 146 16.51 4.49 -6.91
CA THR A 146 17.13 4.81 -8.20
C THR A 146 18.57 4.30 -8.23
N PRO A 147 18.93 3.38 -9.16
CA PRO A 147 20.31 2.94 -9.29
C PRO A 147 21.20 4.10 -9.75
N ARG A 148 22.37 4.25 -9.11
CA ARG A 148 23.40 5.20 -9.57
C ARG A 148 24.43 4.47 -10.41
N GLN A 149 24.95 5.15 -11.44
CA GLN A 149 26.07 4.62 -12.25
C GLN A 149 27.35 4.40 -11.43
N LYS A 150 27.55 5.21 -10.37
CA LYS A 150 28.64 5.07 -9.41
C LYS A 150 28.13 5.40 -8.01
N GLY A 151 28.48 4.56 -7.03
CA GLY A 151 28.10 4.72 -5.63
C GLY A 151 26.80 3.99 -5.26
N LEU A 152 26.36 4.20 -4.01
CA LEU A 152 25.14 3.60 -3.48
C LEU A 152 23.90 4.13 -4.22
N PRO A 153 22.86 3.30 -4.40
CA PRO A 153 21.60 3.74 -4.98
C PRO A 153 20.99 4.86 -4.14
N THR A 154 20.28 5.78 -4.79
CA THR A 154 19.56 6.85 -4.10
C THR A 154 18.19 6.33 -3.69
N LYS A 155 17.91 6.41 -2.39
CA LYS A 155 16.58 6.18 -1.84
C LYS A 155 15.81 7.50 -1.80
N ARG A 156 14.53 7.46 -2.16
CA ARG A 156 13.58 8.54 -1.96
C ARG A 156 12.37 7.98 -1.23
N TYR A 157 11.86 8.75 -0.28
CA TYR A 157 10.82 8.32 0.63
C TYR A 157 9.50 8.98 0.25
N PHE A 158 8.44 8.18 0.20
CA PHE A 158 7.11 8.63 -0.16
C PHE A 158 6.12 8.20 0.92
N LEU A 159 5.26 9.12 1.34
CA LEU A 159 4.21 8.86 2.31
C LEU A 159 2.85 9.30 1.75
N HIS A 160 1.83 8.49 1.93
CA HIS A 160 0.49 8.80 1.44
C HIS A 160 -0.14 9.90 2.30
N ALA A 161 -0.78 10.90 1.69
CA ALA A 161 -1.31 12.08 2.40
C ALA A 161 -2.35 11.75 3.50
N ASN A 162 -3.11 10.67 3.32
CA ASN A 162 -4.11 10.21 4.30
C ASN A 162 -3.54 9.31 5.42
N ASP A 163 -2.23 9.07 5.44
CA ASP A 163 -1.61 8.28 6.50
C ASP A 163 -1.69 9.01 7.85
N PRO A 164 -2.12 8.34 8.92
CA PRO A 164 -2.13 8.94 10.26
C PRO A 164 -0.77 9.50 10.73
N ILE A 165 0.37 8.95 10.29
CA ILE A 165 1.69 9.45 10.73
C ILE A 165 2.07 10.79 10.11
N ASN A 166 1.31 11.30 9.12
CA ASN A 166 1.49 12.67 8.63
C ASN A 166 1.29 13.73 9.72
N ALA A 167 0.55 13.41 10.79
CA ALA A 167 0.44 14.30 11.94
C ALA A 167 1.83 14.57 12.58
N LEU A 168 2.70 13.57 12.62
CA LEU A 168 4.08 13.71 13.13
C LEU A 168 4.92 14.55 12.18
N LEU A 169 4.79 14.35 10.86
CA LEU A 169 5.50 15.18 9.87
C LEU A 169 5.04 16.64 9.91
N ALA A 170 3.75 16.88 10.05
CA ALA A 170 3.22 18.23 10.19
C ALA A 170 3.79 18.91 11.45
N GLU A 171 3.91 18.18 12.56
CA GLU A 171 4.57 18.66 13.77
C GLU A 171 6.05 19.00 13.53
N TYR A 172 6.80 18.10 12.89
CA TYR A 172 8.20 18.31 12.55
C TYR A 172 8.41 19.56 11.69
N ARG A 173 7.65 19.67 10.59
CA ARG A 173 7.69 20.80 9.66
C ARG A 173 7.33 22.12 10.34
N ASN A 174 6.30 22.12 11.20
CA ASN A 174 5.89 23.31 11.94
C ASN A 174 6.96 23.78 12.94
N ARG A 175 7.63 22.85 13.63
CA ARG A 175 8.74 23.17 14.54
C ARG A 175 9.90 23.80 13.77
N ASN A 176 10.27 23.24 12.62
CA ASN A 176 11.36 23.75 11.79
C ASN A 176 11.03 25.10 11.11
N ALA A 177 9.75 25.38 10.87
CA ALA A 177 9.29 26.67 10.33
C ALA A 177 9.15 27.78 11.40
N GLY A 178 9.52 27.53 12.65
CA GLY A 178 9.41 28.50 13.74
C GLY A 178 7.99 28.70 14.29
N GLY A 179 7.06 27.78 14.00
CA GLY A 179 5.69 27.80 14.51
C GLY A 179 5.59 27.40 15.99
N GLN A 180 4.63 27.99 16.71
CA GLN A 180 4.29 27.54 18.07
C GLN A 180 3.55 26.19 18.05
N THR A 181 3.96 25.27 18.92
CA THR A 181 3.32 23.95 19.13
C THR A 181 1.87 24.11 19.61
N LYS A 182 0.87 23.83 18.78
CA LYS A 182 -0.54 23.79 19.20
C LYS A 182 -1.04 22.35 19.35
N PHE A 183 -0.97 21.86 20.59
CA PHE A 183 -2.08 21.32 21.41
C PHE A 183 -3.18 20.42 20.81
N PHE A 184 -2.95 19.73 19.70
CA PHE A 184 -3.77 18.58 19.33
C PHE A 184 -2.88 17.37 19.31
N GLY A 185 -3.11 16.46 20.27
CA GLY A 185 -2.34 15.23 20.42
C GLY A 185 -2.32 14.48 19.10
N GLY A 186 -1.18 14.54 18.41
CA GLY A 186 -0.83 13.52 17.45
C GLY A 186 -1.00 12.20 18.17
N GLY A 187 -1.81 11.30 17.59
CA GLY A 187 -1.99 9.98 18.18
C GLY A 187 -0.63 9.37 18.53
N VAL A 188 -0.58 8.59 19.61
CA VAL A 188 0.64 7.85 19.94
C VAL A 188 0.79 6.77 18.86
N PHE A 189 1.63 7.05 17.86
CA PHE A 189 2.02 6.08 16.85
C PHE A 189 3.33 5.47 17.27
N SER A 190 3.34 4.17 17.58
CA SER A 190 4.60 3.49 17.86
C SER A 190 4.56 2.01 17.51
N CYS A 191 5.70 1.46 17.12
CA CYS A 191 5.93 0.03 17.05
C CYS A 191 6.39 -0.45 18.43
N ASN A 192 5.88 -1.62 18.83
CA ASN A 192 6.26 -2.26 20.07
C ASN A 192 6.84 -3.64 19.74
N HIS A 193 7.88 -4.01 20.49
CA HIS A 193 8.81 -5.10 20.22
C HIS A 193 8.95 -5.99 21.45
#